data_AF-A0A6B3CR57-F1
#
_entry.id   AF-A0A6B3CR57-F1
#
_cell.length_a   1.000
_cell.length_b   1.000
_cell.length_c   1.000
_cell.angle_alpha   90.00
_cell.angle_beta   90.00
_cell.angle_gamma   90.00
#
_symmetry.space_group_name_H-M   'P 1'
#
loop_
_entity.id
_entity.type
_entity.pdbx_description
1 polymer ?
#
loop_
_entity_poly.entity_id
_entity_poly.type
_entity_poly.pdbx_seq_one_letter_code
_entity_poly.pdbx_strand_id
1 'polypeptide(L)'
;AVSGSGELDPAARFWHTGGEKVLLTTDDGARRARALGIGADVVSLGPALDWHAALEHLHDRRGVRRLMVEGGGSVHTQLLQQELADELQLVLAPLLVGDPAAP
;
A
#
# COMPACT_ATOMS: atom_id res chain seq x y z
N ALA A 1 -1.38 0.51 -4.55
CA ALA A 1 -0.86 1.44 -3.54
C ALA A 1 -1.75 1.37 -2.30
N VAL A 2 -1.19 1.67 -1.12
CA VAL A 2 -1.92 1.72 0.15
C VAL A 2 -1.68 3.09 0.77
N SER A 3 -2.74 3.75 1.25
CA SER A 3 -2.64 5.01 1.98
C SER A 3 -3.80 5.16 2.95
N GLY A 4 -3.52 5.43 4.22
CA GLY A 4 -4.55 5.66 5.24
C GLY A 4 -5.28 7.00 5.06
N SER A 5 -4.55 8.06 4.69
CA SER A 5 -5.09 9.41 4.57
C SER A 5 -5.71 9.70 3.19
N GLY A 6 -5.26 9.01 2.15
CA GLY A 6 -5.63 9.36 0.77
C GLY A 6 -5.02 10.68 0.27
N GLU A 7 -4.12 11.29 1.04
CA GLU A 7 -3.35 12.47 0.63
C GLU A 7 -2.25 12.03 -0.34
N LEU A 8 -2.56 12.12 -1.63
CA LEU A 8 -1.74 11.60 -2.71
C LEU A 8 -1.60 12.69 -3.77
N ASP A 9 -0.41 12.80 -4.36
CA ASP A 9 -0.21 13.69 -5.50
C ASP A 9 -0.84 13.05 -6.76
N PRO A 10 -1.90 13.64 -7.35
CA PRO A 10 -2.51 13.13 -8.57
C PRO A 10 -1.60 13.27 -9.79
N ALA A 11 -0.57 14.12 -9.77
CA ALA A 11 0.42 14.24 -10.83
C ALA A 11 1.56 13.21 -10.73
N ALA A 12 1.63 12.43 -9.63
CA ALA A 12 2.69 11.45 -9.45
C ALA A 12 2.74 10.46 -10.62
N ARG A 13 3.96 10.22 -11.15
CA ARG A 13 4.21 9.31 -12.27
C ARG A 13 3.64 7.90 -12.05
N PHE A 14 3.53 7.50 -10.78
CA PHE A 14 2.92 6.23 -10.39
C PHE A 14 1.53 6.07 -10.99
N TRP A 15 0.67 7.10 -11.02
CA TRP A 15 -0.69 6.95 -11.54
C TRP A 15 -0.72 6.83 -13.07
N HIS A 16 0.20 7.52 -13.75
CA HIS A 16 0.18 7.72 -15.20
C HIS A 16 1.04 6.74 -16.00
N THR A 17 1.78 5.83 -15.35
CA THR A 17 2.70 4.89 -16.03
C THR A 17 2.45 3.45 -15.62
N GLY A 18 2.62 2.50 -16.54
CA GLY A 18 2.39 1.07 -16.26
C GLY A 18 0.91 0.66 -16.27
N GLY A 19 0.66 -0.60 -15.91
CA GLY A 19 -0.64 -1.26 -16.02
C GLY A 19 -1.70 -0.80 -15.02
N GLU A 20 -2.63 -1.70 -14.74
CA GLU A 20 -3.75 -1.48 -13.82
C GLU A 20 -3.27 -1.13 -12.41
N LYS A 21 -3.96 -0.19 -11.75
CA LYS A 21 -3.63 0.29 -10.42
C LYS A 21 -4.86 0.32 -9.55
N VAL A 22 -4.67 -0.13 -8.32
CA VAL A 22 -5.65 -0.04 -7.25
C VAL A 22 -5.05 0.75 -6.09
N LEU A 23 -5.84 1.65 -5.52
CA LEU A 23 -5.60 2.31 -4.24
C LEU A 23 -6.49 1.65 -3.19
N LEU A 24 -5.86 0.98 -2.23
CA LEU A 24 -6.53 0.47 -1.03
C LEU A 24 -6.39 1.54 0.07
N THR A 25 -7.51 1.99 0.63
CA THR A 25 -7.54 3.14 1.55
C THR A 25 -8.71 3.07 2.53
N THR A 26 -8.81 4.04 3.44
CA THR A 26 -9.94 4.20 4.36
C THR A 26 -11.13 4.87 3.66
N ASP A 27 -12.30 4.89 4.30
CA ASP A 27 -13.49 5.59 3.78
C ASP A 27 -13.20 7.07 3.50
N ASP A 28 -12.50 7.72 4.42
CA ASP A 28 -12.13 9.12 4.26
C ASP A 28 -11.07 9.31 3.18
N GLY A 29 -10.05 8.46 3.15
CA GLY A 29 -9.04 8.48 2.10
C GLY A 29 -9.62 8.22 0.71
N ALA A 30 -10.64 7.37 0.59
CA ALA A 30 -11.34 7.13 -0.66
C ALA A 30 -12.09 8.37 -1.15
N ARG A 31 -12.78 9.10 -0.25
CA ARG A 31 -13.40 10.39 -0.61
C ARG A 31 -12.37 11.39 -1.10
N ARG A 32 -11.25 11.54 -0.40
CA ARG A 32 -10.18 12.47 -0.77
C ARG A 32 -9.54 12.11 -2.11
N ALA A 33 -9.18 10.83 -2.31
CA ALA A 33 -8.58 10.36 -3.56
C ALA A 33 -9.51 10.58 -4.76
N ARG A 34 -10.82 10.36 -4.61
CA ARG A 34 -11.81 10.65 -5.66
C ARG A 34 -11.94 12.15 -5.92
N ALA A 35 -11.95 12.98 -4.88
CA ALA A 35 -11.98 14.45 -5.03
C ALA A 35 -10.72 14.99 -5.72
N LEU A 36 -9.56 14.36 -5.49
CA LEU A 36 -8.30 14.67 -6.16
C LEU A 36 -8.21 14.11 -7.60
N GLY A 37 -9.17 13.28 -8.02
CA GLY A 37 -9.18 12.68 -9.35
C GLY A 37 -8.06 11.66 -9.58
N ILE A 38 -7.69 10.89 -8.55
CA ILE A 38 -6.64 9.86 -8.67
C ILE A 38 -7.01 8.85 -9.77
N GLY A 39 -6.11 8.69 -10.74
CA GLY A 39 -6.29 7.81 -11.91
C GLY A 39 -6.08 6.32 -11.62
N ALA A 40 -6.69 5.81 -10.56
CA ALA A 40 -6.67 4.40 -10.16
C ALA A 40 -8.05 3.96 -9.66
N ASP A 41 -8.29 2.65 -9.61
CA ASP A 41 -9.47 2.14 -8.91
C ASP A 41 -9.29 2.35 -7.40
N VAL A 42 -10.27 2.94 -6.74
CA VAL A 42 -10.20 3.35 -5.33
C VAL A 42 -11.14 2.49 -4.49
N VAL A 43 -10.54 1.63 -3.67
CA VAL A 43 -11.20 0.68 -2.80
C VAL A 43 -11.14 1.17 -1.36
N SER A 44 -12.31 1.34 -0.75
CA SER A 44 -12.40 1.60 0.68
C SER A 44 -12.41 0.29 1.46
N LEU A 45 -11.63 0.24 2.53
CA LEU A 45 -11.52 -0.87 3.47
C LEU A 45 -12.25 -0.59 4.79
N GLY A 46 -12.99 0.52 4.87
CA GLY A 46 -13.73 0.94 6.07
C GLY A 46 -13.06 2.11 6.81
N PRO A 47 -13.38 2.32 8.10
CA PRO A 47 -12.99 3.52 8.83
C PRO A 47 -11.48 3.58 9.17
N ALA A 48 -10.81 2.43 9.17
CA ALA A 48 -9.38 2.29 9.36
C ALA A 48 -8.82 1.30 8.34
N LEU A 49 -7.50 1.32 8.15
CA LEU A 49 -6.85 0.37 7.23
C LEU A 49 -6.86 -1.03 7.85
N ASP A 50 -7.59 -1.95 7.23
CA ASP A 50 -7.64 -3.36 7.59
C ASP A 50 -6.86 -4.19 6.56
N TRP A 51 -5.77 -4.83 7.00
CA TRP A 51 -4.93 -5.65 6.13
C TRP A 51 -5.59 -6.96 5.70
N HIS A 52 -6.46 -7.55 6.51
CA HIS A 52 -7.17 -8.77 6.12
C HIS A 52 -8.13 -8.44 4.98
N ALA A 53 -8.95 -7.40 5.14
CA ALA A 53 -9.85 -6.94 4.09
C ALA A 53 -9.09 -6.51 2.81
N ALA A 54 -7.91 -5.88 2.97
CA ALA A 54 -7.04 -5.51 1.85
C ALA A 54 -6.61 -6.74 1.05
N LEU A 55 -6.11 -7.78 1.72
CA LEU A 55 -5.60 -9.00 1.11
C LEU A 55 -6.74 -9.84 0.52
N GLU A 56 -7.87 -9.96 1.21
CA GLU A 56 -9.09 -10.61 0.70
C GLU A 56 -9.58 -9.93 -0.58
N HIS A 57 -9.61 -8.59 -0.62
CA HIS A 57 -9.98 -7.87 -1.84
C HIS A 57 -9.02 -8.19 -3.00
N LEU A 58 -7.71 -8.18 -2.75
CA LEU A 58 -6.72 -8.51 -3.78
C LEU A 58 -6.88 -9.95 -4.28
N HIS A 59 -7.15 -10.89 -3.38
CA HIS A 59 -7.39 -12.28 -3.76
C HIS A 59 -8.69 -12.44 -4.56
N ASP A 60 -9.82 -12.04 -3.99
CA ASP A 60 -11.15 -12.36 -4.53
C ASP A 60 -11.53 -11.49 -5.72
N ARG A 61 -11.17 -10.20 -5.69
CA ARG A 61 -11.57 -9.24 -6.71
C ARG A 61 -10.52 -9.03 -7.79
N ARG A 62 -9.24 -9.21 -7.46
CA ARG A 62 -8.13 -9.03 -8.41
C ARG A 62 -7.46 -10.32 -8.83
N GLY A 63 -7.78 -11.46 -8.20
CA GLY A 63 -7.16 -12.74 -8.52
C GLY A 63 -5.68 -12.82 -8.15
N VAL A 64 -5.21 -11.94 -7.26
CA VAL A 64 -3.80 -11.92 -6.82
C VAL A 64 -3.56 -13.12 -5.93
N ARG A 65 -2.66 -14.02 -6.39
CA ARG A 65 -2.26 -15.22 -5.62
C ARG A 65 -0.89 -15.11 -4.96
N ARG A 66 -0.06 -14.19 -5.45
CA ARG A 66 1.27 -13.89 -4.92
C ARG A 66 1.44 -12.38 -4.94
N LEU A 67 1.66 -11.80 -3.77
CA LEU A 67 1.82 -10.37 -3.59
C LEU A 67 3.25 -10.08 -3.12
N MET A 68 3.96 -9.25 -3.88
CA MET A 68 5.21 -8.66 -3.41
C MET A 68 4.90 -7.35 -2.70
N VAL A 69 5.39 -7.19 -1.46
CA VAL A 69 5.22 -5.96 -0.68
C VAL A 69 6.57 -5.27 -0.55
N GLU A 70 6.75 -4.18 -1.29
CA GLU A 70 8.05 -3.48 -1.36
C GLU A 70 8.18 -2.31 -0.39
N GLY A 71 7.06 -1.71 0.05
CA GLY A 71 7.10 -0.33 0.51
C GLY A 71 6.64 -0.06 1.93
N GLY A 72 7.52 0.58 2.71
CA GLY A 72 7.26 1.29 3.96
C GLY A 72 7.55 0.46 5.21
N GLY A 73 8.46 0.92 6.06
CA GLY A 73 8.77 0.24 7.31
C GLY A 73 7.53 0.00 8.19
N SER A 74 6.55 0.91 8.16
CA SER A 74 5.27 0.74 8.85
C SER A 74 4.41 -0.38 8.25
N VAL A 75 4.32 -0.48 6.92
CA VAL A 75 3.57 -1.52 6.21
C VAL A 75 4.18 -2.90 6.48
N HIS A 76 5.49 -3.03 6.32
CA HIS A 76 6.20 -4.27 6.63
C HIS A 76 6.01 -4.68 8.09
N THR A 77 6.16 -3.74 9.02
CA THR A 77 5.96 -4.00 10.46
C THR A 77 4.55 -4.48 10.74
N GLN A 78 3.52 -3.85 10.19
CA GLN A 78 2.12 -4.22 10.42
C GLN A 78 1.80 -5.62 9.87
N LEU A 79 2.25 -5.95 8.66
CA LEU A 79 2.04 -7.27 8.07
C LEU A 79 2.77 -8.37 8.86
N LEU A 80 4.00 -8.11 9.30
CA LEU A 80 4.76 -9.04 10.13
C LEU A 80 4.12 -9.24 11.51
N GLN A 81 3.67 -8.16 12.16
CA GLN A 81 3.00 -8.23 13.47
C GLN A 81 1.65 -8.97 13.42
N GLN A 82 0.98 -8.94 12.28
CA GLN A 82 -0.28 -9.65 12.07
C GLN A 82 -0.10 -11.06 11.49
N GLU A 83 1.15 -11.53 11.35
CA GLU A 83 1.48 -12.85 10.78
C GLU A 83 0.93 -13.05 9.35
N LEU A 84 0.85 -11.97 8.57
CA LEU A 84 0.30 -11.95 7.21
C LEU A 84 1.36 -12.10 6.11
N ALA A 85 2.63 -12.25 6.47
CA ALA A 85 3.74 -12.41 5.53
C ALA A 85 4.30 -13.84 5.59
N ASP A 86 4.25 -14.55 4.47
CA ASP A 86 4.78 -15.92 4.35
C ASP A 86 6.30 -15.96 4.15
N GLU A 87 6.88 -14.95 3.49
CA GLU A 87 8.30 -14.89 3.12
C GLU A 87 8.85 -13.47 3.31
N LEU A 88 10.10 -13.36 3.79
CA LEU A 88 10.85 -12.11 3.89
C LEU A 88 12.07 -12.15 2.98
N GLN A 89 12.09 -11.29 1.97
CA GLN A 89 13.26 -11.07 1.12
C GLN A 89 14.07 -9.89 1.64
N LEU A 90 15.14 -10.18 2.38
CA LEU A 90 15.99 -9.19 3.03
C LEU A 90 17.29 -8.96 2.25
N VAL A 91 17.58 -7.70 1.93
CA VAL A 91 18.86 -7.28 1.34
C VAL A 91 19.64 -6.48 2.36
N LEU A 92 20.85 -6.95 2.69
CA LEU A 92 21.79 -6.25 3.57
C LEU A 92 22.90 -5.63 2.71
N ALA A 93 22.87 -4.30 2.58
CA ALA A 93 23.93 -3.56 1.90
C ALA A 93 25.13 -3.33 2.85
N PRO A 94 26.39 -3.41 2.36
CA PRO A 94 27.57 -3.11 3.16
C PRO A 94 27.77 -1.59 3.32
N LEU A 95 26.77 -0.91 3.87
CA LEU A 95 26.73 0.53 4.13
C LEU A 95 26.32 0.75 5.60
N LEU A 96 26.91 1.74 6.24
CA LEU A 96 26.51 2.19 7.57
C LEU A 96 25.70 3.48 7.46
N VAL A 97 24.46 3.46 7.93
CA VAL A 97 23.60 4.63 8.06
C VAL A 97 23.23 4.76 9.54
N GLY A 98 23.68 5.84 10.17
CA GLY A 98 23.50 6.08 11.62
C GLY A 98 22.45 7.14 11.95
N ASP A 99 21.73 7.65 10.96
CA ASP A 99 20.68 8.65 11.15
C ASP A 99 19.35 7.94 11.49
N PRO A 100 18.77 8.18 12.68
CA PRO A 100 17.46 7.62 13.04
C PRO A 100 16.31 8.08 12.15
N ALA A 101 16.48 9.18 11.41
CA ALA A 101 15.52 9.70 10.44
C ALA A 101 15.78 9.21 9.01
N ALA A 102 16.76 8.33 8.80
CA ALA A 102 16.94 7.67 7.52
C ALA A 102 15.67 6.87 7.13
N PRO A 103 15.30 6.83 5.83
CA PRO A 103 14.10 6.12 5.37
C PRO A 103 14.09 4.62 5.65
#